data_AF-G1XRA4-F1
#
_entry.id   AF-G1XRA4-F1
#
_cell.length_a   1.000
_cell.length_b   1.000
_cell.length_c   1.000
_cell.angle_alpha   90.00
_cell.angle_beta   90.00
_cell.angle_gamma   90.00
#
_symmetry.space_group_name_H-M   'P 1'
#
loop_
_entity.id
_entity.type
_entity.pdbx_description
1 polymer ?
#
loop_
_entity_poly.entity_id
_entity_poly.type
_entity_poly.pdbx_seq_one_letter_code
_entity_poly.pdbx_strand_id
1 'polypeptide(L)'
;MAGQEGVLAVYSPMARTNEDLIYFWRSYLDMKPWNYDHHTHPIPWREEEFEAGRSGKLKYAVLRDDGVVTPSPACARALDSVVNVLRESGEEVIELDLKDVPSPYEGLKLASILLNNDGGKTYESFFTSYFEYNDAGVANLSKWFKMPWLIKKFYVWWVRYIQGDELWAGLVDTHWREQTTVEQWKLVSHREAYRYRWHKMFNDLGIDMLLTVPNATPAVPEDGMATAVASCGYTFLFNLLDYTAGVLPVTKVDATKDALPATFNIKKLNKIARGAYVHYDAKKMVGLPVGVQIVGKRLDEEKVLGVMERVEALLEKKGEKYELLEVD
;
A
#
# COMPACT_ATOMS: atom_id res chain seq x y z
N MET A 1 -8.12 16.45 -0.97
CA MET A 1 -8.93 17.20 -1.96
C MET A 1 -10.38 17.11 -1.52
N ALA A 2 -10.96 18.22 -1.03
CA ALA A 2 -12.35 18.21 -0.60
C ALA A 2 -13.28 17.83 -1.76
N GLY A 3 -14.29 16.97 -1.50
CA GLY A 3 -15.24 16.49 -2.52
C GLY A 3 -14.74 15.31 -3.37
N GLN A 4 -13.50 14.85 -3.20
CA GLN A 4 -13.05 13.61 -3.81
C GLN A 4 -13.59 12.42 -2.99
N GLU A 5 -14.38 11.56 -3.62
CA GLU A 5 -14.96 10.36 -2.99
C GLU A 5 -14.52 9.06 -3.67
N GLY A 6 -13.62 9.15 -4.66
CA GLY A 6 -13.15 8.02 -5.43
C GLY A 6 -12.25 7.07 -4.62
N VAL A 7 -11.42 7.63 -3.74
CA VAL A 7 -10.57 6.89 -2.79
C VAL A 7 -10.61 7.70 -1.50
N LEU A 8 -11.28 7.16 -0.48
CA LEU A 8 -11.57 7.92 0.73
C LEU A 8 -10.29 8.22 1.51
N ALA A 9 -10.24 9.41 2.11
CA ALA A 9 -9.20 9.75 3.06
C ALA A 9 -9.46 9.04 4.39
N VAL A 10 -8.39 8.57 5.03
CA VAL A 10 -8.41 7.96 6.36
C VAL A 10 -7.41 8.70 7.23
N TYR A 11 -7.74 8.87 8.51
CA TYR A 11 -6.88 9.46 9.51
C TYR A 11 -6.59 8.41 10.58
N SER A 12 -5.31 8.18 10.86
CA SER A 12 -4.86 7.14 11.80
C SER A 12 -3.58 7.60 12.50
N PRO A 13 -3.37 7.26 13.79
CA PRO A 13 -2.13 7.61 14.50
C PRO A 13 -0.91 6.86 13.92
N MET A 14 0.25 7.49 14.07
CA MET A 14 1.55 6.82 13.97
C MET A 14 2.19 6.88 15.35
N ALA A 15 2.69 5.75 15.84
CA ALA A 15 3.33 5.66 17.14
C ALA A 15 4.59 4.77 17.07
N ARG A 16 5.37 4.76 18.15
CA ARG A 16 6.62 3.97 18.21
C ARG A 16 6.38 2.51 18.57
N THR A 17 5.30 2.22 19.28
CA THR A 17 4.94 0.86 19.68
C THR A 17 3.48 0.58 19.37
N ASN A 18 3.13 -0.69 19.28
CA ASN A 18 1.74 -1.10 19.08
C ASN A 18 0.87 -0.77 20.31
N GLU A 19 1.44 -0.80 21.53
CA GLU A 19 0.70 -0.41 22.74
C GLU A 19 0.23 1.05 22.70
N ASP A 20 1.05 1.96 22.17
CA ASP A 20 0.67 3.37 21.98
C ASP A 20 -0.50 3.51 20.98
N LEU A 21 -0.51 2.70 19.91
CA LEU A 21 -1.62 2.67 18.94
C LEU A 21 -2.91 2.17 19.60
N ILE A 22 -2.82 1.08 20.36
CA ILE A 22 -3.95 0.51 21.10
C ILE A 22 -4.49 1.53 22.11
N TYR A 23 -3.62 2.17 22.88
CA TYR A 23 -3.98 3.20 23.85
C TYR A 23 -4.69 4.38 23.18
N PHE A 24 -4.16 4.87 22.04
CA PHE A 24 -4.79 5.94 21.27
C PHE A 24 -6.21 5.54 20.82
N TRP A 25 -6.37 4.38 20.20
CA TRP A 25 -7.66 3.96 19.65
C TRP A 25 -8.70 3.72 20.74
N ARG A 26 -8.33 3.09 21.86
CA ARG A 26 -9.22 2.95 23.03
C ARG A 26 -9.68 4.32 23.53
N SER A 27 -8.72 5.22 23.76
CA SER A 27 -9.01 6.57 24.26
C SER A 27 -9.90 7.37 23.31
N TYR A 28 -9.62 7.29 22.01
CA TYR A 28 -10.38 8.00 20.97
C TYR A 28 -11.81 7.47 20.87
N LEU A 29 -12.02 6.16 20.84
CA LEU A 29 -13.36 5.57 20.77
C LEU A 29 -14.16 5.77 22.06
N ASP A 30 -13.51 5.82 23.22
CA ASP A 30 -14.15 6.15 24.51
C ASP A 30 -14.70 7.59 24.57
N MET A 31 -14.13 8.50 23.78
CA MET A 31 -14.68 9.85 23.60
C MET A 31 -15.99 9.87 22.81
N LYS A 32 -16.40 8.74 22.21
CA LYS A 32 -17.62 8.58 21.40
C LYS A 32 -17.73 9.63 20.30
N PRO A 33 -16.77 9.67 19.34
CA PRO A 33 -16.69 10.71 18.32
C PRO A 33 -17.97 10.87 17.49
N TRP A 34 -18.74 9.79 17.34
CA TRP A 34 -20.04 9.78 16.65
C TRP A 34 -21.11 10.68 17.27
N ASN A 35 -20.89 11.20 18.48
CA ASN A 35 -21.78 12.20 19.07
C ASN A 35 -21.55 13.62 18.53
N TYR A 36 -20.40 13.90 17.91
CA TYR A 36 -20.04 15.24 17.42
C TYR A 36 -19.45 15.28 16.01
N ASP A 37 -19.04 14.15 15.44
CA ASP A 37 -18.66 14.02 14.02
C ASP A 37 -19.55 13.00 13.30
N HIS A 38 -20.36 13.52 12.37
CA HIS A 38 -21.32 12.75 11.58
C HIS A 38 -20.70 11.77 10.57
N HIS A 39 -19.39 11.85 10.31
CA HIS A 39 -18.70 10.88 9.44
C HIS A 39 -18.33 9.58 10.17
N THR A 40 -18.40 9.58 11.51
CA THR A 40 -17.93 8.44 12.31
C THR A 40 -19.07 7.46 12.61
N HIS A 41 -18.77 6.17 12.51
CA HIS A 41 -19.72 5.12 12.85
C HIS A 41 -19.78 4.96 14.38
N PRO A 42 -20.97 4.66 14.96
CA PRO A 42 -21.13 4.45 16.39
C PRO A 42 -20.62 3.07 16.84
N ILE A 43 -19.33 2.81 16.63
CA ILE A 43 -18.66 1.55 16.93
C ILE A 43 -17.72 1.79 18.11
N PRO A 44 -18.04 1.30 19.31
CA PRO A 44 -17.11 1.34 20.44
C PRO A 44 -15.96 0.36 20.22
N TRP A 45 -14.91 0.49 21.03
CA TRP A 45 -13.82 -0.50 21.05
C TRP A 45 -14.36 -1.91 21.35
N ARG A 46 -14.05 -2.86 20.48
CA ARG A 46 -14.45 -4.27 20.61
C ARG A 46 -13.29 -5.11 21.15
N GLU A 47 -13.32 -5.38 22.45
CA GLU A 47 -12.30 -6.19 23.12
C GLU A 47 -12.21 -7.60 22.55
N GLU A 48 -13.35 -8.18 22.20
CA GLU A 48 -13.46 -9.51 21.61
C GLU A 48 -12.73 -9.63 20.26
N GLU A 49 -12.76 -8.57 19.44
CA GLU A 49 -12.06 -8.54 18.15
C GLU A 49 -10.55 -8.38 18.35
N PHE A 50 -10.15 -7.52 19.29
CA PHE A 50 -8.75 -7.39 19.70
C PHE A 50 -8.17 -8.72 20.19
N GLU A 51 -8.88 -9.40 21.10
CA GLU A 51 -8.45 -10.68 21.66
C GLU A 51 -8.46 -11.81 20.63
N ALA A 52 -9.40 -11.79 19.67
CA ALA A 52 -9.39 -12.68 18.52
C ALA A 52 -8.13 -12.48 17.67
N GLY A 53 -7.74 -11.22 17.44
CA GLY A 53 -6.48 -10.84 16.80
C GLY A 53 -5.25 -11.29 17.59
N ARG A 54 -5.27 -11.12 18.91
CA ARG A 54 -4.12 -11.36 19.79
C ARG A 54 -3.87 -12.83 20.13
N SER A 55 -4.93 -13.62 20.33
CA SER A 55 -4.82 -15.02 20.77
C SER A 55 -5.74 -16.03 20.05
N GLY A 56 -6.70 -15.58 19.22
CA GLY A 56 -7.59 -16.46 18.45
C GLY A 56 -6.89 -17.24 17.34
N LYS A 57 -7.51 -18.34 16.87
CA LYS A 57 -7.02 -19.07 15.70
C LYS A 57 -7.35 -18.28 14.44
N LEU A 58 -6.34 -17.96 13.64
CA LEU A 58 -6.50 -17.13 12.46
C LEU A 58 -5.92 -17.81 11.23
N LYS A 59 -6.57 -17.60 10.09
CA LYS A 59 -6.05 -17.97 8.78
C LYS A 59 -5.42 -16.76 8.11
N TYR A 60 -4.10 -16.84 7.93
CA TYR A 60 -3.30 -15.83 7.26
C TYR A 60 -3.13 -16.19 5.79
N ALA A 61 -3.30 -15.20 4.92
CA ALA A 61 -2.92 -15.29 3.53
C ALA A 61 -1.71 -14.39 3.27
N VAL A 62 -0.83 -14.80 2.36
CA VAL A 62 0.38 -14.03 2.02
C VAL A 62 0.31 -13.62 0.55
N LEU A 63 0.37 -12.32 0.29
CA LEU A 63 0.54 -11.76 -1.05
C LEU A 63 1.93 -11.15 -1.17
N ARG A 64 2.83 -11.87 -1.85
CA ARG A 64 4.24 -11.49 -1.97
C ARG A 64 4.48 -10.45 -3.04
N ASP A 65 3.84 -10.59 -4.19
CA ASP A 65 4.04 -9.73 -5.35
C ASP A 65 2.68 -9.16 -5.78
N ASP A 66 2.64 -7.89 -6.18
CA ASP A 66 1.45 -7.23 -6.70
C ASP A 66 1.30 -7.38 -8.23
N GLY A 67 2.28 -8.01 -8.88
CA GLY A 67 2.39 -8.17 -10.33
C GLY A 67 2.87 -6.91 -11.04
N VAL A 68 3.22 -5.86 -10.31
CA VAL A 68 3.67 -4.56 -10.83
C VAL A 68 5.10 -4.27 -10.40
N VAL A 69 5.39 -4.34 -9.10
CA VAL A 69 6.71 -4.09 -8.54
C VAL A 69 7.04 -5.19 -7.52
N THR A 70 7.77 -6.20 -7.96
CA THR A 70 8.28 -7.24 -7.05
C THR A 70 9.02 -6.62 -5.86
N PRO A 71 8.79 -7.07 -4.61
CA PRO A 71 9.51 -6.53 -3.47
C PRO A 71 11.01 -6.79 -3.55
N SER A 72 11.77 -5.83 -3.07
CA SER A 72 13.22 -5.94 -2.91
C SER A 72 13.58 -7.08 -1.95
N PRO A 73 14.80 -7.63 -2.03
CA PRO A 73 15.27 -8.67 -1.11
C PRO A 73 15.03 -8.33 0.37
N ALA A 74 15.24 -7.06 0.76
CA ALA A 74 15.00 -6.61 2.12
C ALA A 74 13.52 -6.72 2.53
N CYS A 75 12.60 -6.23 1.69
CA CYS A 75 11.15 -6.31 1.95
C CYS A 75 10.63 -7.75 1.90
N ALA A 76 11.15 -8.57 0.98
CA ALA A 76 10.81 -9.99 0.91
C ALA A 76 11.27 -10.74 2.17
N ARG A 77 12.50 -10.51 2.64
CA ARG A 77 13.04 -11.08 3.88
C ARG A 77 12.25 -10.66 5.12
N ALA A 78 11.83 -9.39 5.17
CA ALA A 78 10.97 -8.88 6.24
C ALA A 78 9.65 -9.67 6.30
N LEU A 79 8.99 -9.85 5.15
CA LEU A 79 7.76 -10.65 5.06
C LEU A 79 8.00 -12.13 5.43
N ASP A 80 9.11 -12.71 4.99
CA ASP A 80 9.48 -14.09 5.34
C ASP A 80 9.68 -14.29 6.84
N SER A 81 10.31 -13.35 7.55
CA SER A 81 10.47 -13.44 9.01
C SER A 81 9.10 -13.55 9.71
N VAL A 82 8.14 -12.70 9.36
CA VAL A 82 6.77 -12.74 9.90
C VAL A 82 6.05 -14.04 9.55
N VAL A 83 6.10 -14.44 8.28
CA VAL A 83 5.46 -15.68 7.81
C VAL A 83 6.05 -16.91 8.51
N ASN A 84 7.36 -16.94 8.72
CA ASN A 84 8.04 -18.05 9.39
C ASN A 84 7.62 -18.15 10.86
N VAL A 85 7.58 -17.03 11.60
CA VAL A 85 7.17 -17.09 13.01
C VAL A 85 5.71 -17.50 13.19
N LEU A 86 4.81 -17.10 12.29
CA LEU A 86 3.41 -17.53 12.31
C LEU A 86 3.25 -19.02 12.00
N ARG A 87 4.00 -19.55 11.03
CA ARG A 87 4.01 -20.99 10.72
C ARG A 87 4.60 -21.80 11.88
N GLU A 88 5.70 -21.34 12.48
CA GLU A 88 6.33 -21.98 13.63
C GLU A 88 5.44 -21.97 14.88
N SER A 89 4.57 -20.97 15.03
CA SER A 89 3.55 -20.94 16.09
C SER A 89 2.32 -21.82 15.82
N GLY A 90 2.27 -22.48 14.66
CA GLY A 90 1.19 -23.40 14.29
C GLY A 90 -0.05 -22.75 13.68
N GLU A 91 0.04 -21.49 13.23
CA GLU A 91 -1.05 -20.80 12.55
C GLU A 91 -1.23 -21.32 11.11
N GLU A 92 -2.44 -21.23 10.58
CA GLU A 92 -2.71 -21.56 9.19
C GLU A 92 -2.24 -20.41 8.29
N VAL A 93 -1.18 -20.64 7.49
CA VAL A 93 -0.64 -19.63 6.57
C VAL A 93 -0.66 -20.17 5.14
N ILE A 94 -1.50 -19.56 4.29
CA ILE A 94 -1.61 -19.88 2.86
C ILE A 94 -0.89 -18.85 1.99
N GLU A 95 -0.26 -19.29 0.90
CA GLU A 95 0.33 -18.41 -0.11
C GLU A 95 -0.70 -18.13 -1.19
N LEU A 96 -0.88 -16.86 -1.58
CA LEU A 96 -1.75 -16.48 -2.69
C LEU A 96 -0.93 -16.24 -3.94
N ASP A 97 -1.31 -16.91 -5.04
CA ASP A 97 -0.81 -16.56 -6.36
C ASP A 97 -1.58 -15.36 -6.93
N LEU A 98 -0.95 -14.61 -7.84
CA LEU A 98 -1.59 -13.52 -8.57
C LEU A 98 -2.84 -13.93 -9.37
N LYS A 99 -2.99 -15.22 -9.66
CA LYS A 99 -4.17 -15.78 -10.35
C LYS A 99 -5.37 -15.98 -9.42
N ASP A 100 -5.12 -16.08 -8.12
CA ASP A 100 -6.13 -16.37 -7.09
C ASP A 100 -6.73 -15.08 -6.51
N VAL A 101 -6.11 -13.93 -6.80
CA VAL A 101 -6.52 -12.61 -6.30
C VAL A 101 -7.03 -11.72 -7.43
N PRO A 102 -8.00 -10.81 -7.17
CA PRO A 102 -8.29 -9.75 -8.11
C PRO A 102 -7.04 -8.91 -8.36
N SER A 103 -6.76 -8.57 -9.61
CA SER A 103 -5.48 -7.99 -10.03
C SER A 103 -5.12 -6.73 -9.22
N PRO A 104 -3.99 -6.69 -8.50
CA PRO A 104 -3.54 -5.46 -7.83
C PRO A 104 -3.24 -4.34 -8.83
N TYR A 105 -2.73 -4.68 -10.03
CA TYR A 105 -2.54 -3.72 -11.12
C TYR A 105 -3.84 -3.05 -11.59
N GLU A 106 -4.95 -3.78 -11.62
CA GLU A 106 -6.27 -3.18 -11.87
C GLU A 106 -6.64 -2.19 -10.76
N GLY A 107 -6.36 -2.54 -9.50
CA GLY A 107 -6.51 -1.65 -8.36
C GLY A 107 -5.68 -0.37 -8.51
N LEU A 108 -4.39 -0.48 -8.86
CA LEU A 108 -3.51 0.67 -9.11
C LEU A 108 -4.08 1.58 -10.21
N LYS A 109 -4.55 1.00 -11.32
CA LYS A 109 -5.19 1.76 -12.41
C LYS A 109 -6.42 2.50 -11.92
N LEU A 110 -7.36 1.80 -11.27
CA LEU A 110 -8.61 2.38 -10.76
C LEU A 110 -8.33 3.49 -9.75
N ALA A 111 -7.48 3.23 -8.76
CA ALA A 111 -7.13 4.18 -7.72
C ALA A 111 -6.46 5.43 -8.31
N SER A 112 -5.54 5.27 -9.27
CA SER A 112 -4.83 6.41 -9.89
C SER A 112 -5.77 7.41 -10.57
N ILE A 113 -6.77 6.90 -11.31
CA ILE A 113 -7.74 7.75 -12.01
C ILE A 113 -8.84 8.26 -11.07
N LEU A 114 -9.29 7.46 -10.10
CA LEU A 114 -10.28 7.89 -9.13
C LEU A 114 -9.74 9.01 -8.24
N LEU A 115 -8.48 8.92 -7.82
CA LEU A 115 -7.82 9.95 -7.02
C LEU A 115 -7.66 11.27 -7.78
N ASN A 116 -7.36 11.21 -9.07
CA ASN A 116 -7.03 12.38 -9.91
C ASN A 116 -8.03 12.56 -11.05
N ASN A 117 -9.32 12.28 -10.79
CA ASN A 117 -10.35 12.25 -11.82
C ASN A 117 -10.61 13.62 -12.47
N ASP A 118 -10.22 14.70 -11.82
CA ASP A 118 -10.30 16.08 -12.32
C ASP A 118 -9.04 16.50 -13.12
N GLY A 119 -8.10 15.59 -13.32
CA GLY A 119 -6.82 15.88 -13.98
C GLY A 119 -5.87 16.76 -13.17
N GLY A 120 -6.05 16.83 -11.84
CA GLY A 120 -5.21 17.56 -10.90
C GLY A 120 -5.55 19.03 -10.71
N LYS A 121 -6.65 19.50 -11.30
CA LYS A 121 -7.08 20.90 -11.20
C LYS A 121 -7.40 21.34 -9.77
N THR A 122 -7.98 20.46 -8.97
CA THR A 122 -8.42 20.78 -7.59
C THR A 122 -7.21 21.04 -6.71
N TYR A 123 -6.18 20.18 -6.73
CA TYR A 123 -5.00 20.42 -5.91
C TYR A 123 -4.15 21.58 -6.42
N GLU A 124 -4.07 21.80 -7.74
CA GLU A 124 -3.37 22.96 -8.31
C GLU A 124 -4.10 24.28 -8.03
N SER A 125 -5.40 24.26 -7.74
CA SER A 125 -6.17 25.48 -7.44
C SER A 125 -5.81 26.12 -6.09
N PHE A 126 -5.11 25.41 -5.21
CA PHE A 126 -4.60 25.97 -3.96
C PHE A 126 -3.38 26.86 -4.13
N PHE A 127 -2.73 26.85 -5.30
CA PHE A 127 -1.58 27.72 -5.53
C PHE A 127 -1.98 29.19 -5.59
N THR A 128 -1.36 30.00 -4.73
CA THR A 128 -1.71 31.43 -4.59
C THR A 128 -0.83 32.35 -5.44
N SER A 129 0.31 31.84 -5.89
CA SER A 129 1.29 32.58 -6.68
C SER A 129 1.82 31.74 -7.85
N TYR A 130 2.32 32.45 -8.87
CA TYR A 130 2.92 31.82 -10.05
C TYR A 130 4.22 31.04 -9.75
N PHE A 131 4.88 31.34 -8.64
CA PHE A 131 6.16 30.73 -8.24
C PHE A 131 5.98 29.52 -7.33
N GLU A 132 4.74 29.13 -7.02
CA GLU A 132 4.45 27.87 -6.35
C GLU A 132 4.48 26.73 -7.37
N TYR A 133 5.10 25.62 -6.99
CA TYR A 133 5.22 24.44 -7.83
C TYR A 133 5.04 23.18 -6.99
N ASN A 134 4.53 22.14 -7.66
CA ASN A 134 4.47 20.79 -7.08
C ASN A 134 5.88 20.21 -6.90
N ASP A 135 6.04 19.31 -5.93
CA ASP A 135 7.24 18.49 -5.83
C ASP A 135 7.51 17.72 -7.15
N ALA A 136 8.74 17.25 -7.33
CA ALA A 136 9.16 16.63 -8.58
C ALA A 136 8.31 15.42 -9.00
N GLY A 137 7.80 14.64 -8.04
CA GLY A 137 6.95 13.48 -8.30
C GLY A 137 5.58 13.89 -8.82
N VAL A 138 4.89 14.79 -8.10
CA VAL A 138 3.58 15.30 -8.52
C VAL A 138 3.71 16.10 -9.82
N ALA A 139 4.73 16.95 -9.96
CA ALA A 139 4.98 17.68 -11.21
C ALA A 139 5.16 16.75 -12.42
N ASN A 140 5.80 15.58 -12.24
CA ASN A 140 5.90 14.57 -13.28
C ASN A 140 4.54 13.92 -13.59
N LEU A 141 3.70 13.67 -12.59
CA LEU A 141 2.35 13.16 -12.78
C LEU A 141 1.44 14.19 -13.49
N SER A 142 1.47 15.47 -13.08
CA SER A 142 0.69 16.56 -13.70
C SER A 142 1.01 16.74 -15.18
N LYS A 143 2.27 16.51 -15.61
CA LYS A 143 2.63 16.50 -17.04
C LYS A 143 1.81 15.48 -17.82
N TRP A 144 1.57 14.29 -17.25
CA TRP A 144 0.74 13.28 -17.90
C TRP A 144 -0.71 13.73 -17.98
N PHE A 145 -1.29 14.30 -16.92
CA PHE A 145 -2.66 14.79 -16.95
C PHE A 145 -2.89 15.87 -18.01
N LYS A 146 -1.93 16.79 -18.16
CA LYS A 146 -1.98 17.93 -19.10
C LYS A 146 -1.64 17.58 -20.54
N MET A 147 -1.05 16.41 -20.79
CA MET A 147 -0.57 16.07 -22.13
C MET A 147 -1.74 15.89 -23.14
N PRO A 148 -1.66 16.52 -24.34
CA PRO A 148 -2.65 16.37 -25.39
C PRO A 148 -2.89 14.91 -25.78
N TRP A 149 -4.16 14.56 -26.00
CA TRP A 149 -4.57 13.16 -26.14
C TRP A 149 -3.91 12.43 -27.32
N LEU A 150 -3.67 13.10 -28.46
CA LEU A 150 -2.99 12.51 -29.62
C LEU A 150 -1.54 12.12 -29.30
N ILE A 151 -0.81 13.00 -28.62
CA ILE A 151 0.58 12.77 -28.20
C ILE A 151 0.62 11.62 -27.19
N LYS A 152 -0.30 11.64 -26.22
CA LYS A 152 -0.45 10.57 -25.21
C LYS A 152 -0.75 9.22 -25.87
N LYS A 153 -1.66 9.18 -26.85
CA LYS A 153 -2.03 7.96 -27.58
C LYS A 153 -0.84 7.37 -28.35
N PHE A 154 -0.07 8.22 -29.04
CA PHE A 154 1.15 7.78 -29.71
C PHE A 154 2.19 7.26 -28.71
N TYR A 155 2.37 7.95 -27.59
CA TYR A 155 3.27 7.51 -26.52
C TYR A 155 2.86 6.14 -25.96
N VAL A 156 1.58 5.96 -25.62
CA VAL A 156 1.06 4.68 -25.12
C VAL A 156 1.29 3.57 -26.14
N TRP A 157 0.98 3.81 -27.42
CA TRP A 157 1.25 2.87 -28.49
C TRP A 157 2.74 2.51 -28.56
N TRP A 158 3.63 3.50 -28.54
CA TRP A 158 5.08 3.29 -28.57
C TRP A 158 5.56 2.45 -27.39
N VAL A 159 5.14 2.78 -26.16
CA VAL A 159 5.53 2.02 -24.96
C VAL A 159 5.02 0.59 -25.04
N ARG A 160 3.75 0.40 -25.41
CA ARG A 160 3.09 -0.90 -25.50
C ARG A 160 3.77 -1.82 -26.52
N TYR A 161 3.93 -1.35 -27.75
CA TYR A 161 4.33 -2.22 -28.87
C TYR A 161 5.82 -2.18 -29.20
N ILE A 162 6.52 -1.08 -28.90
CA ILE A 162 7.96 -0.94 -29.19
C ILE A 162 8.80 -1.21 -27.94
N GLN A 163 8.41 -0.72 -26.77
CA GLN A 163 9.14 -0.98 -25.53
C GLN A 163 8.67 -2.25 -24.80
N GLY A 164 7.50 -2.79 -25.15
CA GLY A 164 6.95 -4.01 -24.56
C GLY A 164 6.49 -3.85 -23.11
N ASP A 165 6.18 -2.62 -22.67
CA ASP A 165 5.80 -2.32 -21.29
C ASP A 165 4.30 -2.06 -21.15
N GLU A 166 3.53 -3.15 -21.08
CA GLU A 166 2.06 -3.09 -20.98
C GLU A 166 1.57 -2.48 -19.66
N LEU A 167 2.35 -2.63 -18.58
CA LEU A 167 1.97 -2.11 -17.26
C LEU A 167 2.04 -0.59 -17.22
N TRP A 168 3.11 0.01 -17.75
CA TRP A 168 3.14 1.47 -17.85
C TRP A 168 2.19 2.00 -18.90
N ALA A 169 2.15 1.36 -20.08
CA ALA A 169 1.27 1.78 -21.15
C ALA A 169 -0.18 1.77 -20.67
N GLY A 170 -0.65 0.67 -20.08
CA GLY A 170 -2.01 0.54 -19.58
C GLY A 170 -2.33 1.49 -18.42
N LEU A 171 -1.36 1.82 -17.56
CA LEU A 171 -1.55 2.82 -16.50
C LEU A 171 -1.77 4.22 -17.08
N VAL A 172 -0.94 4.64 -18.04
CA VAL A 172 -1.09 5.95 -18.72
C VAL A 172 -2.33 6.00 -19.62
N ASP A 173 -2.72 4.85 -20.19
CA ASP A 173 -3.90 4.69 -21.07
C ASP A 173 -5.23 4.75 -20.32
N THR A 174 -5.24 4.74 -18.97
CA THR A 174 -6.45 4.86 -18.12
C THR A 174 -7.18 6.20 -18.24
N HIS A 175 -6.92 6.97 -19.30
CA HIS A 175 -7.38 8.34 -19.47
C HIS A 175 -6.97 9.20 -18.28
N TRP A 176 -5.68 9.19 -17.90
CA TRP A 176 -5.07 10.20 -17.03
C TRP A 176 -5.27 11.61 -17.62
N ARG A 177 -6.48 12.12 -17.43
CA ARG A 177 -7.08 13.36 -17.89
C ARG A 177 -8.31 13.59 -17.02
N GLU A 178 -8.82 14.80 -17.07
CA GLU A 178 -10.12 15.13 -16.51
C GLU A 178 -11.22 14.21 -17.07
N GLN A 179 -12.03 13.67 -16.16
CA GLN A 179 -13.17 12.80 -16.42
C GLN A 179 -14.48 13.59 -16.27
N THR A 180 -15.45 13.26 -17.11
CA THR A 180 -16.82 13.72 -16.94
C THR A 180 -17.50 13.02 -15.77
N THR A 181 -18.58 13.58 -15.23
CA THR A 181 -19.38 12.95 -14.17
C THR A 181 -19.88 11.56 -14.56
N VAL A 182 -20.27 11.37 -15.83
CA VAL A 182 -20.73 10.07 -16.35
C VAL A 182 -19.60 9.03 -16.35
N GLU A 183 -18.39 9.43 -16.71
CA GLU A 183 -17.21 8.56 -16.63
C GLU A 183 -16.84 8.25 -15.17
N GLN A 184 -16.89 9.25 -14.29
CA GLN A 184 -16.65 9.07 -12.87
C GLN A 184 -17.62 8.06 -12.24
N TRP A 185 -18.92 8.12 -12.53
CA TRP A 185 -19.89 7.16 -12.00
C TRP A 185 -19.61 5.73 -12.46
N LYS A 186 -19.15 5.55 -13.70
CA LYS A 186 -18.72 4.23 -14.19
C LYS A 186 -17.47 3.75 -13.46
N LEU A 187 -16.51 4.64 -13.20
CA LEU A 187 -15.31 4.31 -12.42
C LEU A 187 -15.65 3.92 -10.97
N VAL A 188 -16.58 4.64 -10.34
CA VAL A 188 -17.06 4.30 -8.99
C VAL A 188 -17.77 2.95 -8.99
N SER A 189 -18.65 2.68 -9.96
CA SER A 189 -19.28 1.36 -10.11
C SER A 189 -18.25 0.25 -10.31
N HIS A 190 -17.20 0.50 -11.08
CA HIS A 190 -16.11 -0.45 -11.28
C HIS A 190 -15.31 -0.68 -9.98
N ARG A 191 -15.05 0.36 -9.20
CA ARG A 191 -14.45 0.23 -7.85
C ARG A 191 -15.29 -0.67 -6.95
N GLU A 192 -16.61 -0.47 -6.91
CA GLU A 192 -17.48 -1.32 -6.06
C GLU A 192 -17.47 -2.78 -6.50
N ALA A 193 -17.47 -3.04 -7.82
CA ALA A 193 -17.31 -4.40 -8.34
C ALA A 193 -15.93 -4.99 -7.97
N TYR A 194 -14.88 -4.19 -8.01
CA TYR A 194 -13.53 -4.60 -7.61
C TYR A 194 -13.45 -4.95 -6.12
N ARG A 195 -14.00 -4.07 -5.24
CA ARG A 195 -14.13 -4.31 -3.79
C ARG A 195 -14.90 -5.60 -3.50
N TYR A 196 -16.01 -5.82 -4.20
CA TYR A 196 -16.80 -7.03 -4.06
C TYR A 196 -15.99 -8.30 -4.37
N ARG A 197 -15.16 -8.31 -5.43
CA ARG A 197 -14.32 -9.48 -5.75
C ARG A 197 -13.30 -9.77 -4.66
N TRP A 198 -12.68 -8.75 -4.08
CA TRP A 198 -11.78 -8.91 -2.93
C TRP A 198 -12.50 -9.44 -1.70
N HIS A 199 -13.67 -8.87 -1.38
CA HIS A 199 -14.49 -9.33 -0.26
C HIS A 199 -14.93 -10.78 -0.44
N LYS A 200 -15.38 -11.15 -1.64
CA LYS A 200 -15.75 -12.52 -1.99
C LYS A 200 -14.56 -13.47 -1.84
N MET A 201 -13.39 -13.11 -2.36
CA MET A 201 -12.18 -13.92 -2.22
C MET A 201 -11.81 -14.16 -0.75
N PHE A 202 -11.80 -13.13 0.09
CA PHE A 202 -11.54 -13.29 1.53
C PHE A 202 -12.53 -14.28 2.17
N ASN A 203 -13.82 -14.18 1.85
CA ASN A 203 -14.84 -15.05 2.42
C ASN A 203 -14.75 -16.49 1.91
N ASP A 204 -14.59 -16.68 0.60
CA ASP A 204 -14.53 -18.01 -0.02
C ASP A 204 -13.32 -18.81 0.47
N LEU A 205 -12.18 -18.13 0.69
CA LEU A 205 -10.95 -18.75 1.19
C LEU A 205 -10.88 -18.82 2.73
N GLY A 206 -11.83 -18.17 3.41
CA GLY A 206 -11.87 -18.08 4.88
C GLY A 206 -10.68 -17.32 5.46
N ILE A 207 -10.19 -16.29 4.76
CA ILE A 207 -9.02 -15.50 5.18
C ILE A 207 -9.44 -14.50 6.26
N ASP A 208 -8.72 -14.50 7.37
CA ASP A 208 -8.86 -13.51 8.44
C ASP A 208 -7.91 -12.34 8.24
N MET A 209 -6.67 -12.62 7.84
CA MET A 209 -5.60 -11.63 7.69
C MET A 209 -4.84 -11.82 6.39
N LEU A 210 -4.53 -10.72 5.72
CA LEU A 210 -3.63 -10.69 4.57
C LEU A 210 -2.30 -10.04 4.96
N LEU A 211 -1.20 -10.75 4.74
CA LEU A 211 0.16 -10.29 4.96
C LEU A 211 0.79 -9.89 3.62
N THR A 212 1.37 -8.70 3.57
CA THR A 212 2.11 -8.21 2.41
C THR A 212 3.15 -7.18 2.85
N VAL A 213 3.81 -6.53 1.89
CA VAL A 213 4.74 -5.43 2.17
C VAL A 213 4.01 -4.09 2.05
N PRO A 214 4.35 -3.06 2.85
CA PRO A 214 3.79 -1.72 2.69
C PRO A 214 4.34 -1.02 1.44
N ASN A 215 5.59 -1.31 1.06
CA ASN A 215 6.26 -0.80 -0.12
C ASN A 215 7.21 -1.86 -0.68
N ALA A 216 7.45 -1.81 -2.00
CA ALA A 216 8.36 -2.74 -2.66
C ALA A 216 9.83 -2.53 -2.25
N THR A 217 10.22 -1.32 -1.88
CA THR A 217 11.62 -0.99 -1.50
C THR A 217 11.65 -0.29 -0.14
N PRO A 218 12.81 -0.30 0.56
CA PRO A 218 13.07 0.61 1.68
C PRO A 218 12.97 2.09 1.25
N ALA A 219 13.15 2.99 2.22
CA ALA A 219 13.08 4.43 1.99
C ALA A 219 13.97 4.87 0.81
N VAL A 220 13.37 5.61 -0.12
CA VAL A 220 14.08 6.21 -1.26
C VAL A 220 14.83 7.48 -0.81
N PRO A 221 15.87 7.91 -1.54
CA PRO A 221 16.53 9.20 -1.30
C PRO A 221 15.56 10.38 -1.41
N GLU A 222 15.97 11.56 -0.91
CA GLU A 222 15.16 12.80 -0.84
C GLU A 222 14.42 13.13 -2.16
N ASP A 223 15.10 13.03 -3.31
CA ASP A 223 14.49 13.28 -4.63
C ASP A 223 13.98 12.01 -5.34
N GLY A 224 14.02 10.85 -4.67
CA GLY A 224 13.74 9.55 -5.28
C GLY A 224 12.29 9.42 -5.78
N MET A 225 11.36 10.12 -5.13
CA MET A 225 9.95 10.13 -5.53
C MET A 225 9.71 10.76 -6.90
N ALA A 226 10.65 11.55 -7.44
CA ALA A 226 10.58 12.04 -8.81
C ALA A 226 10.42 10.92 -9.85
N THR A 227 10.98 9.73 -9.56
CA THR A 227 10.87 8.54 -10.42
C THR A 227 10.01 7.44 -9.80
N ALA A 228 9.93 7.36 -8.48
CA ALA A 228 9.22 6.29 -7.76
C ALA A 228 7.74 6.59 -7.49
N VAL A 229 7.21 7.79 -7.81
CA VAL A 229 5.82 8.16 -7.49
C VAL A 229 4.75 7.16 -7.93
N ALA A 230 4.98 6.42 -9.02
CA ALA A 230 4.03 5.43 -9.52
C ALA A 230 4.09 4.07 -8.79
N SER A 231 5.09 3.81 -7.93
CA SER A 231 5.29 2.54 -7.23
C SER A 231 4.56 2.44 -5.89
N CYS A 232 3.42 3.11 -5.76
CA CYS A 232 2.59 3.13 -4.54
C CYS A 232 1.55 2.00 -4.47
N GLY A 233 1.62 0.98 -5.34
CA GLY A 233 0.58 -0.04 -5.52
C GLY A 233 0.18 -0.77 -4.24
N TYR A 234 1.14 -1.20 -3.43
CA TYR A 234 0.92 -1.98 -2.21
C TYR A 234 0.01 -1.29 -1.19
N THR A 235 0.31 -0.06 -0.80
CA THR A 235 -0.51 0.72 0.15
C THR A 235 -1.75 1.29 -0.51
N PHE A 236 -1.65 1.72 -1.77
CA PHE A 236 -2.76 2.36 -2.47
C PHE A 236 -3.92 1.39 -2.73
N LEU A 237 -3.62 0.10 -2.87
CA LEU A 237 -4.62 -0.95 -2.97
C LEU A 237 -5.60 -0.94 -1.79
N PHE A 238 -5.10 -0.88 -0.55
CA PHE A 238 -5.96 -0.99 0.64
C PHE A 238 -6.76 0.28 0.91
N ASN A 239 -6.26 1.45 0.49
CA ASN A 239 -7.05 2.68 0.42
C ASN A 239 -8.21 2.54 -0.58
N LEU A 240 -7.96 1.96 -1.75
CA LEU A 240 -9.02 1.70 -2.73
C LEU A 240 -10.05 0.72 -2.17
N LEU A 241 -9.62 -0.31 -1.45
CA LEU A 241 -10.50 -1.33 -0.89
C LEU A 241 -11.28 -0.87 0.34
N ASP A 242 -10.83 0.19 1.02
CA ASP A 242 -11.34 0.60 2.33
C ASP A 242 -11.19 -0.53 3.37
N TYR A 243 -10.00 -1.14 3.38
CA TYR A 243 -9.63 -2.22 4.28
C TYR A 243 -8.72 -1.69 5.39
N THR A 244 -8.79 -2.33 6.55
CA THR A 244 -7.92 -2.03 7.68
C THR A 244 -6.50 -2.48 7.37
N ALA A 245 -5.52 -1.59 7.47
CA ALA A 245 -4.11 -1.92 7.27
C ALA A 245 -3.25 -1.33 8.40
N GLY A 246 -2.48 -2.20 9.07
CA GLY A 246 -1.46 -1.83 10.04
C GLY A 246 -0.07 -2.18 9.52
N VAL A 247 0.94 -1.39 9.87
CA VAL A 247 2.33 -1.65 9.48
C VAL A 247 3.19 -1.73 10.73
N LEU A 248 3.95 -2.83 10.86
CA LEU A 248 4.96 -2.98 11.91
C LEU A 248 6.36 -3.01 11.28
N PRO A 249 7.36 -2.34 11.88
CA PRO A 249 8.76 -2.57 11.52
C PRO A 249 9.20 -3.95 12.04
N VAL A 250 9.91 -4.72 11.21
CA VAL A 250 10.31 -6.10 11.57
C VAL A 250 11.81 -6.32 11.47
N THR A 251 12.50 -5.57 10.61
CA THR A 251 13.94 -5.73 10.43
C THR A 251 14.57 -4.46 9.88
N LYS A 252 15.89 -4.47 9.77
CA LYS A 252 16.68 -3.43 9.11
C LYS A 252 17.35 -4.01 7.86
N VAL A 253 17.65 -3.18 6.88
CA VAL A 253 18.37 -3.60 5.67
C VAL A 253 19.77 -4.09 6.02
N ASP A 254 20.14 -5.24 5.46
CA ASP A 254 21.44 -5.90 5.56
C ASP A 254 22.11 -5.90 4.17
N ALA A 255 23.30 -5.30 4.07
CA ALA A 255 24.00 -5.15 2.78
C ALA A 255 24.27 -6.47 2.06
N THR A 256 24.47 -7.55 2.81
CA THR A 256 24.86 -8.86 2.29
C THR A 256 23.65 -9.71 1.96
N LYS A 257 22.68 -9.80 2.87
CA LYS A 257 21.48 -10.61 2.69
C LYS A 257 20.52 -9.98 1.67
N ASP A 258 20.54 -8.66 1.56
CA ASP A 258 19.59 -7.93 0.73
C ASP A 258 20.20 -7.44 -0.60
N ALA A 259 21.40 -7.91 -0.95
CA ALA A 259 22.01 -7.58 -2.23
C ALA A 259 21.19 -8.15 -3.40
N LEU A 260 20.99 -7.34 -4.45
CA LEU A 260 20.44 -7.84 -5.70
C LEU A 260 21.42 -8.85 -6.34
N PRO A 261 20.90 -9.93 -6.97
CA PRO A 261 21.77 -10.86 -7.66
C PRO A 261 22.46 -10.17 -8.84
N ALA A 262 23.67 -10.60 -9.19
CA ALA A 262 24.45 -10.01 -10.30
C ALA A 262 23.73 -10.07 -11.65
N THR A 263 22.76 -10.97 -11.80
CA THR A 263 21.91 -11.13 -13.00
C THR A 263 20.73 -10.16 -13.04
N PHE A 264 20.44 -9.43 -11.96
CA PHE A 264 19.33 -8.50 -11.88
C PHE A 264 19.56 -7.31 -12.82
N ASN A 265 18.59 -7.03 -13.68
CA ASN A 265 18.71 -5.97 -14.67
C ASN A 265 17.52 -5.01 -14.59
N ILE A 266 17.76 -3.86 -13.94
CA ILE A 266 16.78 -2.78 -13.76
C ILE A 266 16.19 -2.31 -15.11
N LYS A 267 16.95 -2.36 -16.20
CA LYS A 267 16.48 -1.91 -17.52
C LYS A 267 15.40 -2.83 -18.12
N LYS A 268 15.32 -4.08 -17.67
CA LYS A 268 14.29 -5.05 -18.09
C LYS A 268 12.98 -4.92 -17.32
N LEU A 269 12.98 -4.16 -16.21
CA LEU A 269 11.77 -3.90 -15.44
C LEU A 269 10.83 -2.97 -16.23
N ASN A 270 9.53 -3.11 -15.96
CA ASN A 270 8.56 -2.10 -16.36
C ASN A 270 8.92 -0.73 -15.76
N LYS A 271 8.43 0.37 -16.34
CA LYS A 271 8.78 1.73 -15.91
C LYS A 271 8.38 2.02 -14.46
N ILE A 272 7.30 1.43 -13.95
CA ILE A 272 6.85 1.62 -12.57
C ILE A 272 7.90 1.03 -11.62
N ALA A 273 8.23 -0.25 -11.79
CA ALA A 273 9.21 -0.94 -10.96
C ALA A 273 10.61 -0.33 -11.09
N ARG A 274 11.04 -0.01 -12.32
CA ARG A 274 12.32 0.67 -12.56
C ARG A 274 12.43 2.01 -11.83
N GLY A 275 11.32 2.75 -11.74
CA GLY A 275 11.27 4.05 -11.03
C GLY A 275 11.62 3.95 -9.55
N ALA A 276 11.28 2.83 -8.91
CA ALA A 276 11.67 2.50 -7.53
C ALA A 276 13.07 1.88 -7.47
N TYR A 277 13.33 0.85 -8.29
CA TYR A 277 14.55 0.05 -8.23
C TYR A 277 15.83 0.78 -8.65
N VAL A 278 15.72 1.88 -9.40
CA VAL A 278 16.89 2.72 -9.71
C VAL A 278 17.58 3.26 -8.46
N HIS A 279 16.84 3.38 -7.36
CA HIS A 279 17.35 3.85 -6.07
C HIS A 279 17.82 2.73 -5.16
N TYR A 280 17.51 1.46 -5.47
CA TYR A 280 17.80 0.35 -4.58
C TYR A 280 19.29 -0.01 -4.59
N ASP A 281 19.93 0.18 -3.45
CA ASP A 281 21.32 -0.21 -3.21
C ASP A 281 21.45 -0.66 -1.75
N ALA A 282 21.53 -1.98 -1.53
CA ALA A 282 21.58 -2.57 -0.21
C ALA A 282 22.76 -2.04 0.65
N LYS A 283 23.88 -1.63 0.03
CA LYS A 283 25.04 -1.08 0.75
C LYS A 283 24.80 0.35 1.22
N LYS A 284 24.07 1.14 0.44
CA LYS A 284 23.70 2.52 0.83
C LYS A 284 22.52 2.56 1.79
N MET A 285 21.70 1.52 1.80
CA MET A 285 20.48 1.43 2.57
C MET A 285 20.64 0.68 3.91
N VAL A 286 21.85 0.24 4.26
CA VAL A 286 22.11 -0.51 5.51
C VAL A 286 21.52 0.20 6.72
N GLY A 287 20.83 -0.56 7.56
CA GLY A 287 20.24 -0.04 8.80
C GLY A 287 18.87 0.64 8.62
N LEU A 288 18.42 0.92 7.39
CA LEU A 288 17.09 1.47 7.17
C LEU A 288 16.01 0.48 7.63
N PRO A 289 14.91 0.98 8.24
CA PRO A 289 13.81 0.14 8.70
C PRO A 289 13.06 -0.50 7.52
N VAL A 290 12.62 -1.74 7.72
CA VAL A 290 11.78 -2.48 6.79
C VAL A 290 10.62 -3.09 7.57
N GLY A 291 9.40 -2.82 7.10
CA GLY A 291 8.18 -3.26 7.76
C GLY A 291 7.35 -4.25 6.94
N VAL A 292 6.37 -4.84 7.61
CA VAL A 292 5.35 -5.73 7.04
C VAL A 292 3.99 -5.09 7.26
N GLN A 293 3.10 -5.25 6.28
CA GLN A 293 1.75 -4.74 6.31
C GLN A 293 0.79 -5.90 6.61
N ILE A 294 -0.03 -5.72 7.65
CA ILE A 294 -1.07 -6.66 8.10
C ILE A 294 -2.42 -6.04 7.77
N VAL A 295 -3.22 -6.76 7.00
CA VAL A 295 -4.48 -6.25 6.46
C VAL A 295 -5.66 -7.11 6.91
N GLY A 296 -6.62 -6.47 7.57
CA GLY A 296 -7.93 -7.03 7.90
C GLY A 296 -9.01 -6.54 6.94
N LYS A 297 -10.27 -6.95 7.13
CA LYS A 297 -11.39 -6.40 6.35
C LYS A 297 -11.69 -4.97 6.80
N ARG A 298 -12.67 -4.36 6.15
CA ARG A 298 -13.23 -3.08 6.59
C ARG A 298 -13.78 -3.21 8.02
N LEU A 299 -13.43 -2.27 8.91
CA LEU A 299 -13.82 -2.25 10.32
C LEU A 299 -13.26 -3.43 11.15
N ASP A 300 -11.99 -3.81 10.93
CA ASP A 300 -11.27 -4.85 11.69
C ASP A 300 -10.05 -4.26 12.43
N GLU A 301 -10.05 -2.96 12.75
CA GLU A 301 -8.94 -2.23 13.38
C GLU A 301 -8.43 -2.92 14.65
N GLU A 302 -9.33 -3.29 15.57
CA GLU A 302 -8.98 -3.94 16.82
C GLU A 302 -8.30 -5.30 16.57
N LYS A 303 -8.82 -6.08 15.61
CA LYS A 303 -8.25 -7.38 15.26
C LYS A 303 -6.86 -7.25 14.64
N VAL A 304 -6.67 -6.27 13.75
CA VAL A 304 -5.35 -5.99 13.15
C VAL A 304 -4.33 -5.56 14.22
N LEU A 305 -4.72 -4.69 15.16
CA LEU A 305 -3.86 -4.29 16.28
C LEU A 305 -3.50 -5.48 17.18
N GLY A 306 -4.45 -6.38 17.44
CA GLY A 306 -4.19 -7.63 18.18
C GLY A 306 -3.20 -8.54 17.46
N VAL A 307 -3.32 -8.67 16.13
CA VAL A 307 -2.37 -9.45 15.32
C VAL A 307 -0.99 -8.79 15.30
N MET A 308 -0.90 -7.46 15.23
CA MET A 308 0.38 -6.75 15.34
C MET A 308 1.09 -7.09 16.65
N GLU A 309 0.37 -7.05 17.79
CA GLU A 309 0.92 -7.44 19.09
C GLU A 309 1.38 -8.89 19.12
N ARG A 310 0.59 -9.80 18.53
CA ARG A 310 0.95 -11.23 18.41
C ARG A 310 2.24 -11.40 17.62
N VAL A 311 2.37 -10.76 16.46
CA VAL A 311 3.55 -10.87 15.59
C VAL A 311 4.78 -10.32 16.30
N GLU A 312 4.69 -9.17 16.96
CA GLU A 312 5.80 -8.61 17.75
C GLU A 312 6.25 -9.57 18.85
N ALA A 313 5.30 -10.16 19.60
CA ALA A 313 5.61 -11.13 20.66
C ALA A 313 6.25 -12.43 20.11
N LEU A 314 5.86 -12.89 18.92
CA LEU A 314 6.46 -14.05 18.27
C LEU A 314 7.88 -13.77 17.79
N LEU A 315 8.12 -12.60 17.19
CA LEU A 315 9.45 -12.16 16.79
C LEU A 315 10.36 -12.01 18.03
N GLU A 316 9.85 -11.48 19.13
CA GLU A 316 10.58 -11.38 20.40
C GLU A 316 11.00 -12.74 20.96
N LYS A 317 10.09 -13.74 20.95
CA LYS A 317 10.42 -15.11 21.37
C LYS A 317 11.52 -15.75 20.54
N LYS A 318 11.65 -15.35 19.27
CA LYS A 318 12.71 -15.80 18.36
C LYS A 318 14.02 -15.01 18.49
N GLY A 319 14.02 -13.92 19.27
CA GLY A 319 15.15 -12.99 19.36
C GLY A 319 15.30 -12.09 18.12
N GLU A 320 14.22 -11.93 17.35
CA GLU A 320 14.14 -11.12 16.12
C GLU A 320 13.29 -9.86 16.33
N LYS A 321 13.03 -9.43 17.58
CA LYS A 321 12.27 -8.21 17.86
C LYS A 321 12.95 -7.01 17.19
N TYR A 322 12.15 -6.16 16.56
CA TYR A 322 12.66 -4.94 15.96
C TYR A 322 13.17 -3.98 17.04
N GLU A 323 14.44 -3.60 16.92
CA GLU A 323 15.04 -2.58 17.78
C GLU A 323 14.66 -1.19 17.29
N LEU A 324 13.88 -0.48 18.11
CA LEU A 324 13.52 0.92 17.90
C LEU A 324 14.78 1.78 17.70
N LEU A 325 14.66 2.83 16.91
CA LEU A 325 15.72 3.82 16.79
C LEU A 325 15.81 4.58 18.10
N GLU A 326 17.02 4.68 18.66
CA GLU A 326 17.26 5.54 19.81
C GLU A 326 16.97 6.99 19.40
N VAL A 327 16.27 7.70 20.28
CA VAL A 327 15.99 9.12 20.12
C VAL A 327 16.88 9.82 21.12
N ASP A 328 17.92 10.51 20.62
CA ASP A 328 18.81 11.36 21.42
C ASP A 328 18.07 12.54 22.05
#